data_AF-A0A1Q9P5N4-F1
#
_entry.id   AF-A0A1Q9P5N4-F1
#
_cell.length_a   1.000
_cell.length_b   1.000
_cell.length_c   1.000
_cell.angle_alpha   90.00
_cell.angle_beta   90.00
_cell.angle_gamma   90.00
#
_symmetry.space_group_name_H-M   'P 1'
#
loop_
_entity.id
_entity.type
_entity.pdbx_description
1 polymer ?
#
loop_
_entity_poly.entity_id
_entity_poly.type
_entity_poly.pdbx_seq_one_letter_code
_entity_poly.pdbx_strand_id
1 'polypeptide(L)'
;MNVRYANLEGTNREIGRKLAEMIIKNHSNSNEATKSDDISMSKQRMNYFTHNYPLIVERAKGVADSFGIDYENPLYDCFSLPYNNLDMSKEFGCSSIYFSPASTNANTGILSRNYDFVRVSNFELFGLQIPEEMKNVRPIMGDPYILKIYPEDGGYASLYISAFEHLSGVLDGINSEGLMICVNGDEIAMAQNSNQRITNVGVGFNELQSMRYLLDNCASVEEAKRALLQNKHYFTNIPCHYLIADREGNSFVFEFSPDRSNAQVIENKGKYQLLTNHPLSQFSERKIVRFFLKTFPEKFSLVKTGTSSFQRYKQLEVFLKGNNKKYTKEFIKKTNSEVTTSKVAEWIPDIYRKEVVNQPGFSRTLWHSLYDGNERSLEVKFYLKENQKENGNFDETFSEYYKFEL
;
A
#
# COMPACT_ATOMS: atom_id res chain seq x y z
N MET A 1 4.92 8.72 -14.87
CA MET A 1 5.59 7.95 -13.81
C MET A 1 6.83 7.31 -14.40
N ASN A 2 7.90 7.17 -13.61
CA ASN A 2 9.13 6.50 -14.02
C ASN A 2 9.23 5.17 -13.27
N VAL A 3 8.60 4.14 -13.83
CA VAL A 3 8.58 2.81 -13.22
C VAL A 3 9.92 2.13 -13.43
N ARG A 4 10.49 1.55 -12.37
CA ARG A 4 11.71 0.75 -12.44
C ARG A 4 11.40 -0.69 -12.08
N TYR A 5 12.17 -1.60 -12.65
CA TYR A 5 12.14 -3.03 -12.33
C TYR A 5 13.53 -3.47 -11.90
N ALA A 6 13.62 -4.23 -10.82
CA ALA A 6 14.87 -4.84 -10.39
C ALA A 6 14.64 -6.27 -9.92
N ASN A 7 15.62 -7.12 -10.23
CA ASN A 7 15.74 -8.47 -9.70
C ASN A 7 16.96 -8.54 -8.78
N LEU A 8 16.76 -8.94 -7.53
CA LEU A 8 17.76 -8.93 -6.47
C LEU A 8 17.91 -10.33 -5.88
N GLU A 9 19.11 -10.88 -6.00
CA GLU A 9 19.45 -12.23 -5.53
C GLU A 9 20.68 -12.15 -4.63
N GLY A 10 20.79 -13.06 -3.67
CA GLY A 10 21.94 -13.17 -2.75
C GLY A 10 21.51 -13.30 -1.29
N THR A 11 22.47 -13.18 -0.38
CA THR A 11 22.18 -13.09 1.06
C THR A 11 21.35 -11.84 1.37
N ASN A 12 20.63 -11.84 2.50
CA ASN A 12 19.86 -10.68 2.94
C ASN A 12 20.75 -9.43 3.06
N ARG A 13 22.00 -9.57 3.50
CA ARG A 13 22.98 -8.46 3.52
C ARG A 13 23.31 -7.93 2.14
N GLU A 14 23.53 -8.81 1.15
CA GLU A 14 23.79 -8.38 -0.23
C GLU A 14 22.56 -7.73 -0.87
N ILE A 15 21.36 -8.24 -0.61
CA ILE A 15 20.10 -7.63 -1.05
C ILE A 15 19.96 -6.22 -0.47
N GLY A 16 20.20 -6.05 0.83
CA GLY A 16 20.19 -4.74 1.49
C GLY A 16 21.18 -3.76 0.87
N ARG A 17 22.40 -4.23 0.56
CA ARG A 17 23.43 -3.43 -0.11
C ARG A 17 22.97 -2.98 -1.49
N LYS A 18 22.47 -3.90 -2.32
CA LYS A 18 21.98 -3.64 -3.68
C LYS A 18 20.80 -2.66 -3.68
N LEU A 19 19.88 -2.78 -2.71
CA LEU A 19 18.78 -1.82 -2.53
C LEU A 19 19.33 -0.43 -2.24
N ALA A 20 20.24 -0.29 -1.28
CA ALA A 20 20.85 1.00 -0.95
C ALA A 20 21.61 1.61 -2.14
N GLU A 21 22.44 0.84 -2.83
CA GLU A 21 23.17 1.30 -4.02
C GLU A 21 22.23 1.80 -5.12
N MET A 22 21.12 1.07 -5.36
CA MET A 22 20.11 1.48 -6.31
C MET A 22 19.46 2.81 -5.95
N ILE A 23 19.15 3.03 -4.66
CA ILE A 23 18.52 4.28 -4.21
C ILE A 23 19.49 5.44 -4.18
N ILE A 24 20.74 5.24 -3.75
CA ILE A 24 21.82 6.22 -3.87
C ILE A 24 21.96 6.67 -5.33
N LYS A 25 22.03 5.71 -6.26
CA LYS A 25 22.19 6.00 -7.69
C LYS A 25 21.00 6.75 -8.29
N ASN A 26 19.78 6.36 -7.94
CA ASN A 26 18.58 6.86 -8.61
C ASN A 26 17.96 8.11 -7.97
N HIS A 27 18.23 8.34 -6.68
CA HIS A 27 17.59 9.40 -5.89
C HIS A 27 18.60 10.31 -5.19
N SER A 28 19.91 10.09 -5.39
CA SER A 28 20.98 10.85 -4.73
C SER A 28 20.86 10.85 -3.19
N ASN A 29 20.30 9.76 -2.63
CA ASN A 29 20.20 9.61 -1.19
C ASN A 29 21.58 9.57 -0.55
N SER A 30 21.71 10.25 0.60
CA SER A 30 22.87 10.17 1.48
C SER A 30 22.51 9.46 2.79
N ASN A 31 23.51 9.20 3.63
CA ASN A 31 23.30 8.66 4.97
C ASN A 31 22.40 9.53 5.86
N GLU A 32 22.23 10.82 5.55
CA GLU A 32 21.31 11.73 6.25
C GLU A 32 19.87 11.19 6.22
N ALA A 33 19.46 10.51 5.14
CA ALA A 33 18.14 9.90 5.03
C ALA A 33 17.89 8.76 6.03
N THR A 34 18.95 8.25 6.66
CA THR A 34 18.89 7.18 7.66
C THR A 34 19.11 7.70 9.09
N LYS A 35 19.37 9.01 9.28
CA LYS A 35 19.55 9.54 10.63
C LYS A 35 18.24 9.47 11.41
N SER A 36 18.37 9.11 12.69
CA SER A 36 17.25 9.07 13.60
C SER A 36 17.18 10.32 14.48
N ASP A 37 15.97 10.84 14.64
CA ASP A 37 15.68 11.92 15.58
C ASP A 37 15.57 11.42 17.03
N ASP A 38 15.48 10.10 17.26
CA ASP A 38 15.41 9.49 18.59
C ASP A 38 16.37 8.29 18.71
N ILE A 39 17.58 8.60 19.18
CA ILE A 39 18.67 7.63 19.39
C ILE A 39 18.26 6.53 20.38
N SER A 40 17.50 6.87 21.43
CA SER A 40 17.07 5.90 22.44
C SER A 40 16.09 4.89 21.84
N MET A 41 15.11 5.39 21.09
CA MET A 41 14.13 4.54 20.40
C MET A 41 14.79 3.66 19.34
N SER A 42 15.78 4.20 18.61
CA SER A 42 16.52 3.46 17.57
C SER A 42 17.26 2.26 18.15
N LYS A 43 17.92 2.42 19.30
CA LYS A 43 18.54 1.29 20.03
C LYS A 43 17.52 0.21 20.40
N GLN A 44 16.35 0.62 20.91
CA GLN A 44 15.31 -0.33 21.31
C GLN A 44 14.72 -1.06 20.10
N ARG A 45 14.60 -0.37 18.97
CA ARG A 45 14.17 -0.95 17.70
C ARG A 45 15.17 -1.96 17.16
N MET A 46 16.47 -1.63 17.15
CA MET A 46 17.53 -2.57 16.78
C MET A 46 17.45 -3.85 17.63
N ASN A 47 17.38 -3.70 18.95
CA ASN A 47 17.23 -4.83 19.87
C ASN A 47 15.97 -5.65 19.56
N TYR A 48 14.84 -5.01 19.26
CA TYR A 48 13.61 -5.70 18.89
C TYR A 48 13.80 -6.54 17.63
N PHE A 49 14.36 -5.98 16.55
CA PHE A 49 14.52 -6.72 15.29
C PHE A 49 15.58 -7.82 15.35
N THR A 50 16.64 -7.67 16.14
CA THR A 50 17.61 -8.76 16.35
C THR A 50 16.94 -10.06 16.83
N HIS A 51 15.89 -9.95 17.64
CA HIS A 51 15.18 -11.11 18.19
C HIS A 51 13.95 -11.51 17.36
N ASN A 52 13.21 -10.54 16.81
CA ASN A 52 11.89 -10.77 16.21
C ASN A 52 11.94 -10.82 14.68
N TYR A 53 13.00 -10.31 14.05
CA TYR A 53 13.14 -10.26 12.60
C TYR A 53 14.62 -10.25 12.14
N PRO A 54 15.37 -11.34 12.38
CA PRO A 54 16.81 -11.38 12.05
C PRO A 54 17.10 -11.13 10.55
N LEU A 55 16.19 -11.48 9.64
CA LEU A 55 16.37 -11.26 8.21
C LEU A 55 16.47 -9.77 7.85
N ILE A 56 15.66 -8.88 8.47
CA ILE A 56 15.76 -7.44 8.21
C ILE A 56 17.02 -6.84 8.82
N VAL A 57 17.56 -7.44 9.88
CA VAL A 57 18.85 -7.03 10.46
C VAL A 57 19.98 -7.23 9.46
N GLU A 58 20.02 -8.37 8.78
CA GLU A 58 21.02 -8.58 7.74
C GLU A 58 20.84 -7.61 6.56
N ARG A 59 19.60 -7.35 6.11
CA ARG A 59 19.36 -6.32 5.10
C ARG A 59 19.80 -4.93 5.57
N ALA A 60 19.53 -4.55 6.81
CA ALA A 60 19.93 -3.27 7.39
C ALA A 60 21.46 -3.12 7.49
N LYS A 61 22.19 -4.20 7.82
CA LYS A 61 23.67 -4.22 7.73
C LYS A 61 24.15 -3.98 6.30
N GLY A 62 23.46 -4.54 5.31
CA GLY A 62 23.73 -4.28 3.89
C GLY A 62 23.57 -2.82 3.52
N VAL A 63 22.50 -2.18 4.02
CA VAL A 63 22.27 -0.74 3.85
C VAL A 63 23.39 0.08 4.51
N ALA A 64 23.76 -0.27 5.75
CA ALA A 64 24.85 0.40 6.47
C ALA A 64 26.18 0.32 5.72
N ASP A 65 26.51 -0.86 5.15
CA ASP A 65 27.71 -1.04 4.33
C ASP A 65 27.74 -0.07 3.14
N SER A 66 26.64 0.08 2.41
CA SER A 66 26.55 0.97 1.23
C SER A 66 26.74 2.44 1.58
N PHE A 67 26.32 2.85 2.78
CA PHE A 67 26.47 4.22 3.25
C PHE A 67 27.78 4.47 4.03
N GLY A 68 28.60 3.44 4.25
CA GLY A 68 29.82 3.54 5.07
C GLY A 68 29.51 3.86 6.54
N ILE A 69 28.37 3.37 7.04
CA ILE A 69 27.90 3.57 8.42
C ILE A 69 28.26 2.35 9.26
N ASP A 70 28.68 2.57 10.50
CA ASP A 70 28.70 1.51 11.51
C ASP A 70 27.26 1.14 11.89
N TYR A 71 26.82 -0.08 11.55
CA TYR A 71 25.47 -0.57 11.85
C TYR A 71 25.12 -0.48 13.35
N GLU A 72 26.10 -0.62 14.24
CA GLU A 72 25.89 -0.53 15.69
C GLU A 72 25.73 0.93 16.17
N ASN A 73 25.91 1.92 15.29
CA ASN A 73 25.75 3.32 15.63
C ASN A 73 24.26 3.71 15.66
N PRO A 74 23.69 3.98 16.84
CA PRO A 74 22.27 4.25 17.02
C PRO A 74 21.82 5.60 16.49
N LEU A 75 22.75 6.43 15.98
CA LEU A 75 22.43 7.65 15.25
C LEU A 75 21.73 7.34 13.92
N TYR A 76 21.91 6.14 13.37
CA TYR A 76 21.38 5.74 12.08
C TYR A 76 20.40 4.58 12.22
N ASP A 77 19.16 4.78 11.75
CA ASP A 77 18.14 3.74 11.59
C ASP A 77 18.23 3.15 10.18
N CYS A 78 19.05 2.11 10.04
CA CYS A 78 19.23 1.40 8.77
C CYS A 78 18.06 0.46 8.41
N PHE A 79 16.95 0.46 9.16
CA PHE A 79 15.74 -0.31 8.84
C PHE A 79 14.76 0.44 7.92
N SER A 80 15.13 1.64 7.49
CA SER A 80 14.41 2.42 6.49
C SER A 80 15.38 2.87 5.40
N LEU A 81 14.90 2.86 4.16
CA LEU A 81 15.56 3.47 3.01
C LEU A 81 14.56 4.36 2.27
N PRO A 82 14.18 5.50 2.90
CA PRO A 82 13.13 6.33 2.36
C PRO A 82 13.66 7.22 1.23
N TYR A 83 12.82 7.54 0.26
CA TYR A 83 13.06 8.66 -0.64
C TYR A 83 11.79 9.49 -0.75
N ASN A 84 11.95 10.81 -0.80
CA ASN A 84 10.82 11.73 -0.88
C ASN A 84 9.83 11.63 0.30
N ASN A 85 10.29 11.18 1.48
CA ASN A 85 9.46 11.10 2.68
C ASN A 85 9.28 12.50 3.29
N LEU A 86 8.06 13.02 3.20
CA LEU A 86 7.50 13.97 4.15
C LEU A 86 6.13 13.43 4.59
N ASP A 87 5.66 13.92 5.73
CA ASP A 87 4.39 13.57 6.39
C ASP A 87 3.26 13.31 5.37
N MET A 88 2.69 12.10 5.37
CA MET A 88 1.63 11.72 4.42
C MET A 88 0.24 12.05 4.97
N SER A 89 -0.04 13.31 5.28
CA SER A 89 -1.30 13.72 5.92
C SER A 89 -2.46 14.04 4.97
N LYS A 90 -2.35 13.75 3.66
CA LYS A 90 -3.38 14.10 2.66
C LYS A 90 -3.87 12.92 1.81
N GLU A 91 -5.01 13.15 1.15
CA GLU A 91 -5.89 12.18 0.50
C GLU A 91 -5.19 11.05 -0.28
N PHE A 92 -5.60 9.82 0.03
CA PHE A 92 -5.30 8.61 -0.71
C PHE A 92 -6.61 7.85 -0.91
N GLY A 93 -6.67 7.03 -1.96
CA GLY A 93 -7.76 6.10 -2.20
C GLY A 93 -7.19 4.76 -2.62
N CYS A 94 -7.75 3.66 -2.17
CA CYS A 94 -7.35 2.33 -2.59
C CYS A 94 -8.59 1.46 -2.68
N SER A 95 -8.68 0.65 -3.72
CA SER A 95 -9.79 -0.31 -3.89
C SER A 95 -9.21 -1.68 -4.13
N SER A 96 -9.42 -2.60 -3.19
CA SER A 96 -8.74 -3.89 -3.14
C SER A 96 -9.78 -5.02 -3.02
N ILE A 97 -9.66 -6.05 -3.85
CA ILE A 97 -10.54 -7.21 -3.84
C ILE A 97 -9.70 -8.47 -3.95
N TYR A 98 -9.87 -9.39 -3.02
CA TYR A 98 -9.44 -10.76 -3.19
C TYR A 98 -10.57 -11.60 -3.75
N PHE A 99 -10.31 -12.37 -4.79
CA PHE A 99 -11.22 -13.34 -5.39
C PHE A 99 -10.72 -14.75 -5.06
N SER A 100 -11.52 -15.53 -4.33
CA SER A 100 -11.14 -16.90 -3.97
C SER A 100 -11.00 -17.81 -5.20
N PRO A 101 -10.17 -18.87 -5.17
CA PRO A 101 -10.03 -19.84 -6.26
C PRO A 101 -11.38 -20.40 -6.73
N ALA A 102 -12.27 -20.73 -5.79
CA ALA A 102 -13.59 -21.26 -6.11
C ALA A 102 -14.47 -20.29 -6.93
N SER A 103 -14.18 -18.99 -6.84
CA SER A 103 -14.92 -17.93 -7.52
C SER A 103 -14.36 -17.57 -8.90
N THR A 104 -13.10 -17.91 -9.21
CA THR A 104 -12.44 -17.52 -10.46
C THR A 104 -12.51 -18.63 -11.51
N ASN A 105 -12.52 -18.26 -12.79
CA ASN A 105 -12.57 -19.23 -13.90
C ASN A 105 -11.28 -20.07 -14.00
N ALA A 106 -10.15 -19.49 -13.62
CA ALA A 106 -8.85 -20.15 -13.62
C ALA A 106 -8.61 -21.04 -12.37
N ASN A 107 -9.56 -21.08 -11.43
CA ASN A 107 -9.42 -21.77 -10.13
C ASN A 107 -8.15 -21.35 -9.37
N THR A 108 -7.83 -20.06 -9.43
CA THR A 108 -6.70 -19.44 -8.70
C THR A 108 -7.20 -18.25 -7.89
N GLY A 109 -6.57 -18.02 -6.74
CA GLY A 109 -6.82 -16.84 -5.93
C GLY A 109 -6.23 -15.60 -6.61
N ILE A 110 -7.01 -14.53 -6.75
CA ILE A 110 -6.54 -13.29 -7.39
C ILE A 110 -6.75 -12.11 -6.44
N LEU A 111 -5.67 -11.41 -6.09
CA LEU A 111 -5.73 -10.14 -5.36
C LEU A 111 -5.62 -8.98 -6.37
N SER A 112 -6.65 -8.14 -6.44
CA SER A 112 -6.78 -7.04 -7.40
C SER A 112 -6.83 -5.70 -6.66
N ARG A 113 -6.02 -4.71 -7.07
CA ARG A 113 -5.93 -3.41 -6.36
C ARG A 113 -5.75 -2.23 -7.30
N ASN A 114 -6.62 -1.22 -7.16
CA ASN A 114 -6.30 0.14 -7.59
C ASN A 114 -5.53 0.85 -6.48
N TYR A 115 -4.39 1.45 -6.82
CA TYR A 115 -3.68 2.37 -5.96
C TYR A 115 -3.95 3.81 -6.38
N ASP A 116 -4.68 4.56 -5.56
CA ASP A 116 -4.97 5.96 -5.79
C ASP A 116 -4.16 6.85 -4.86
N PHE A 117 -3.40 7.77 -5.44
CA PHE A 117 -2.56 8.70 -4.69
C PHE A 117 -2.37 10.01 -5.48
N VAL A 118 -1.93 11.05 -4.78
CA VAL A 118 -1.66 12.35 -5.40
C VAL A 118 -0.50 12.30 -6.40
N ARG A 119 -0.58 13.14 -7.44
CA ARG A 119 0.46 13.28 -8.48
C ARG A 119 1.41 14.44 -8.27
N VAL A 120 1.37 15.07 -7.10
CA VAL A 120 2.15 16.26 -6.78
C VAL A 120 3.33 15.89 -5.88
N SER A 121 4.32 16.78 -5.83
CA SER A 121 5.40 16.71 -4.85
C SER A 121 4.91 17.07 -3.45
N ASN A 122 5.73 16.80 -2.43
CA ASN A 122 5.46 17.24 -1.07
C ASN A 122 5.31 18.77 -0.98
N PHE A 123 6.14 19.53 -1.69
CA PHE A 123 6.08 20.99 -1.69
C PHE A 123 4.74 21.50 -2.19
N GLU A 124 4.29 21.00 -3.35
CA GLU A 124 2.99 21.35 -3.91
C GLU A 124 1.83 20.89 -3.00
N LEU A 125 1.95 19.70 -2.41
CA LEU A 125 0.93 19.16 -1.50
C LEU A 125 0.75 20.04 -0.27
N PHE A 126 1.84 20.56 0.30
CA PHE A 126 1.84 21.41 1.48
C PHE A 126 1.79 22.92 1.18
N GLY A 127 1.76 23.31 -0.09
CA GLY A 127 1.82 24.72 -0.49
C GLY A 127 3.14 25.40 -0.09
N LEU A 128 4.22 24.62 0.04
CA LEU A 128 5.55 25.11 0.36
C LEU A 128 6.28 25.54 -0.91
N GLN A 129 7.13 26.56 -0.79
CA GLN A 129 7.99 26.98 -1.88
C GLN A 129 9.08 25.92 -2.11
N ILE A 130 9.26 25.51 -3.37
CA ILE A 130 10.38 24.66 -3.78
C ILE A 130 11.67 25.48 -3.68
N PRO A 131 12.69 25.05 -2.92
CA PRO A 131 13.97 25.73 -2.85
C PRO A 131 14.66 25.79 -4.22
N GLU A 132 15.33 26.88 -4.55
CA GLU A 132 15.93 27.11 -5.87
C GLU A 132 17.01 26.07 -6.23
N GLU A 133 17.67 25.52 -5.21
CA GLU A 133 18.64 24.45 -5.32
C GLU A 133 18.03 23.08 -5.68
N MET A 134 16.72 22.88 -5.48
CA MET A 134 16.02 21.64 -5.81
C MET A 134 15.53 21.64 -7.26
N LYS A 135 16.43 21.33 -8.19
CA LYS A 135 16.06 21.10 -9.59
C LYS A 135 15.33 19.76 -9.74
N ASN A 136 14.10 19.79 -10.26
CA ASN A 136 13.27 18.62 -10.57
C ASN A 136 12.70 17.87 -9.35
N VAL A 137 11.99 18.58 -8.46
CA VAL A 137 11.19 17.94 -7.43
C VAL A 137 10.18 16.98 -8.07
N ARG A 138 10.14 15.75 -7.58
CA ARG A 138 9.31 14.68 -8.14
C ARG A 138 8.03 14.48 -7.34
N PRO A 139 6.95 14.01 -7.98
CA PRO A 139 5.77 13.52 -7.28
C PRO A 139 6.14 12.46 -6.24
N ILE A 140 5.40 12.40 -5.14
CA ILE A 140 5.65 11.45 -4.03
C ILE A 140 5.74 10.01 -4.55
N MET A 141 4.80 9.62 -5.43
CA MET A 141 4.72 8.30 -6.05
C MET A 141 5.29 8.30 -7.49
N GLY A 142 6.18 9.23 -7.81
CA GLY A 142 6.68 9.45 -9.17
C GLY A 142 7.52 8.31 -9.73
N ASP A 143 8.18 7.55 -8.85
CA ASP A 143 9.19 6.56 -9.19
C ASP A 143 8.94 5.20 -8.48
N PRO A 144 7.83 4.48 -8.79
CA PRO A 144 7.60 3.17 -8.19
C PRO A 144 8.59 2.13 -8.73
N TYR A 145 8.87 1.13 -7.91
CA TYR A 145 9.72 -0.01 -8.20
C TYR A 145 8.90 -1.30 -8.12
N ILE A 146 9.05 -2.14 -9.14
CA ILE A 146 8.68 -3.55 -9.10
C ILE A 146 9.94 -4.31 -8.72
N LEU A 147 9.91 -4.99 -7.59
CA LEU A 147 11.06 -5.68 -7.04
C LEU A 147 10.78 -7.18 -6.97
N LYS A 148 11.71 -7.96 -7.52
CA LYS A 148 11.84 -9.39 -7.19
C LYS A 148 13.03 -9.57 -6.26
N ILE A 149 12.83 -10.30 -5.17
CA ILE A 149 13.86 -10.61 -4.20
C ILE A 149 13.92 -12.11 -3.99
N TYR A 150 15.12 -12.69 -4.10
CA TYR A 150 15.41 -14.10 -3.83
C TYR A 150 16.54 -14.20 -2.79
N PRO A 151 16.21 -14.29 -1.49
CA PRO A 151 17.21 -14.41 -0.44
C PRO A 151 17.78 -15.84 -0.36
N GLU A 152 19.10 -15.95 -0.24
CA GLU A 152 19.82 -17.24 -0.17
C GLU A 152 20.00 -17.76 1.26
N ASP A 153 19.93 -16.88 2.25
CA ASP A 153 20.17 -17.15 3.68
C ASP A 153 18.90 -17.05 4.54
N GLY A 154 17.72 -17.14 3.92
CA GLY A 154 16.43 -17.29 4.59
C GLY A 154 15.37 -16.27 4.20
N GLY A 155 14.12 -16.66 4.43
CA GLY A 155 12.92 -15.94 4.02
C GLY A 155 12.41 -16.37 2.64
N TYR A 156 11.15 -16.07 2.35
CA TYR A 156 10.56 -16.40 1.06
C TYR A 156 10.96 -15.42 -0.04
N ALA A 157 11.18 -15.94 -1.25
CA ALA A 157 11.30 -15.09 -2.44
C ALA A 157 9.98 -14.32 -2.64
N SER A 158 10.05 -13.09 -3.17
CA SER A 158 8.86 -12.24 -3.26
C SER A 158 8.92 -11.21 -4.38
N LEU A 159 7.74 -10.87 -4.90
CA LEU A 159 7.49 -9.93 -5.97
C LEU A 159 6.52 -8.88 -5.45
N TYR A 160 6.93 -7.61 -5.44
CA TYR A 160 6.16 -6.55 -4.81
C TYR A 160 6.40 -5.18 -5.44
N ILE A 161 5.48 -4.26 -5.17
CA ILE A 161 5.58 -2.85 -5.55
C ILE A 161 5.98 -2.03 -4.31
N SER A 162 6.97 -1.15 -4.48
CA SER A 162 7.42 -0.15 -3.50
C SER A 162 7.50 1.22 -4.19
N ALA A 163 7.21 2.31 -3.50
CA ALA A 163 7.21 3.63 -4.13
C ALA A 163 7.84 4.78 -3.34
N PHE A 164 8.22 4.59 -2.07
CA PHE A 164 8.84 5.66 -1.26
C PHE A 164 9.68 5.15 -0.08
N GLU A 165 9.57 3.86 0.28
CA GLU A 165 10.39 3.21 1.30
C GLU A 165 10.88 1.87 0.73
N HIS A 166 12.18 1.76 0.46
CA HIS A 166 12.69 0.70 -0.42
C HIS A 166 13.31 -0.51 0.27
N LEU A 167 13.63 -0.41 1.56
CA LEU A 167 14.14 -1.58 2.28
C LEU A 167 12.99 -2.48 2.70
N SER A 168 11.95 -1.86 3.26
CA SER A 168 10.86 -2.56 3.92
C SER A 168 9.47 -2.12 3.50
N GLY A 169 9.38 -1.11 2.64
CA GLY A 169 8.12 -0.54 2.18
C GLY A 169 7.52 -1.35 1.05
N VAL A 170 6.66 -2.30 1.42
CA VAL A 170 5.78 -3.01 0.49
C VAL A 170 4.45 -2.24 0.42
N LEU A 171 3.88 -2.04 -0.76
CA LEU A 171 2.52 -1.49 -0.92
C LEU A 171 1.51 -2.59 -1.29
N ASP A 172 1.97 -3.48 -2.17
CA ASP A 172 1.31 -4.73 -2.51
C ASP A 172 2.36 -5.73 -2.96
N GLY A 173 2.12 -7.03 -2.76
CA GLY A 173 3.08 -8.07 -3.12
C GLY A 173 2.58 -9.49 -2.94
N ILE A 174 3.39 -10.43 -3.42
CA ILE A 174 3.22 -11.88 -3.30
C ILE A 174 4.56 -12.55 -2.97
N ASN A 175 4.56 -13.65 -2.21
CA ASN A 175 5.77 -14.46 -1.97
C ASN A 175 5.73 -15.84 -2.67
N SER A 176 6.82 -16.60 -2.56
CA SER A 176 6.99 -17.92 -3.18
C SER A 176 5.94 -18.95 -2.71
N GLU A 177 5.35 -18.73 -1.54
CA GLU A 177 4.27 -19.53 -0.95
C GLU A 177 2.87 -19.03 -1.35
N GLY A 178 2.79 -18.00 -2.21
CA GLY A 178 1.53 -17.50 -2.75
C GLY A 178 0.71 -16.71 -1.72
N LEU A 179 1.35 -16.28 -0.62
CA LEU A 179 0.77 -15.28 0.27
C LEU A 179 0.79 -13.93 -0.43
N MET A 180 -0.39 -13.35 -0.64
CA MET A 180 -0.62 -12.06 -1.27
C MET A 180 -1.03 -11.04 -0.21
N ILE A 181 -0.56 -9.81 -0.37
CA ILE A 181 -0.86 -8.72 0.55
C ILE A 181 -1.02 -7.40 -0.18
N CYS A 182 -1.91 -6.55 0.32
CA CYS A 182 -1.94 -5.14 -0.02
C CYS A 182 -2.42 -4.27 1.15
N VAL A 183 -2.05 -2.99 1.11
CA VAL A 183 -2.45 -1.99 2.11
C VAL A 183 -3.50 -1.02 1.60
N ASN A 184 -4.41 -0.58 2.45
CA ASN A 184 -5.26 0.56 2.18
C ASN A 184 -5.16 1.52 3.37
N GLY A 185 -4.96 2.82 3.12
CA GLY A 185 -5.00 3.79 4.21
C GLY A 185 -6.41 3.94 4.80
N ASP A 186 -6.51 4.27 6.08
CA ASP A 186 -7.78 4.51 6.77
C ASP A 186 -8.16 5.99 6.67
N GLU A 187 -9.02 6.32 5.69
CA GLU A 187 -9.52 7.68 5.46
C GLU A 187 -10.38 8.16 6.65
N ILE A 188 -11.00 7.25 7.42
CA ILE A 188 -11.88 7.60 8.54
C ILE A 188 -11.05 8.00 9.77
N ALA A 189 -10.04 7.21 10.11
CA ALA A 189 -9.15 7.54 11.23
C ALA A 189 -8.42 8.87 11.01
N MET A 190 -8.05 9.17 9.76
CA MET A 190 -7.45 10.45 9.40
C MET A 190 -8.45 11.61 9.47
N ALA A 191 -9.64 11.47 8.89
CA ALA A 191 -10.66 12.51 8.96
C ALA A 191 -11.09 12.85 10.40
N GLN A 192 -10.98 11.88 11.32
CA GLN A 192 -11.36 12.05 12.72
C GLN A 192 -10.27 12.69 13.59
N ASN A 193 -9.10 13.05 13.04
CA ASN A 193 -7.95 13.58 13.81
C ASN A 193 -7.77 12.84 15.13
N SER A 194 -7.87 11.51 15.09
CA SER A 194 -7.71 10.71 16.30
C SER A 194 -6.35 11.07 16.94
N ASN A 195 -6.24 11.05 18.28
CA ASN A 195 -5.04 11.39 19.05
C ASN A 195 -3.88 10.40 18.79
N GLN A 196 -3.61 10.09 17.53
CA GLN A 196 -2.66 9.14 17.03
C GLN A 196 -1.27 9.68 17.27
N ARG A 197 -0.48 8.86 17.98
CA ARG A 197 0.95 9.09 18.11
C ARG A 197 1.62 8.60 16.83
N ILE A 198 1.68 9.47 15.84
CA ILE A 198 2.58 9.33 14.70
C ILE A 198 3.99 9.62 15.22
N THR A 199 4.93 8.72 14.94
CA THR A 199 6.33 8.87 15.35
C THR A 199 7.24 8.45 14.20
N ASN A 200 8.34 9.18 14.00
CA ASN A 200 9.32 8.85 12.96
C ASN A 200 9.97 7.48 13.22
N VAL A 201 10.18 7.13 14.50
CA VAL A 201 10.78 5.86 14.93
C VAL A 201 9.99 5.26 16.10
N GLY A 202 9.84 3.94 16.11
CA GLY A 202 9.12 3.20 17.16
C GLY A 202 9.62 1.76 17.32
N VAL A 203 9.29 1.14 18.45
CA VAL A 203 9.59 -0.29 18.68
C VAL A 203 8.53 -1.15 18.02
N GLY A 204 8.96 -2.05 17.13
CA GLY A 204 8.08 -2.93 16.37
C GLY A 204 8.05 -2.57 14.89
N PHE A 205 7.01 -3.00 14.20
CA PHE A 205 6.82 -2.75 12.78
C PHE A 205 6.01 -1.48 12.53
N ASN A 206 6.47 -0.64 11.60
CA ASN A 206 5.59 0.36 11.01
C ASN A 206 4.57 -0.28 10.06
N GLU A 207 3.67 0.54 9.52
CA GLU A 207 2.57 0.08 8.69
C GLU A 207 3.01 -0.67 7.42
N LEU A 208 4.16 -0.35 6.83
CA LEU A 208 4.64 -1.02 5.62
C LEU A 208 5.59 -2.18 5.92
N GLN A 209 6.42 -2.05 6.95
CA GLN A 209 7.31 -3.09 7.45
C GLN A 209 6.59 -4.36 7.85
N SER A 210 5.39 -4.20 8.40
CA SER A 210 4.53 -5.34 8.74
C SER A 210 4.31 -6.22 7.51
N MET A 211 4.10 -5.62 6.33
CA MET A 211 3.88 -6.37 5.10
C MET A 211 5.14 -7.06 4.58
N ARG A 212 6.32 -6.40 4.66
CA ARG A 212 7.59 -7.04 4.32
C ARG A 212 7.89 -8.23 5.23
N TYR A 213 7.62 -8.08 6.53
CA TYR A 213 7.78 -9.17 7.49
C TYR A 213 6.93 -10.39 7.10
N LEU A 214 5.66 -10.16 6.76
CA LEU A 214 4.75 -11.23 6.33
C LEU A 214 5.24 -11.91 5.06
N LEU A 215 5.63 -11.14 4.05
CA LEU A 215 6.13 -11.72 2.80
C LEU A 215 7.43 -12.51 3.00
N ASP A 216 8.29 -12.14 3.95
CA ASP A 216 9.50 -12.89 4.26
C ASP A 216 9.26 -14.16 5.09
N ASN A 217 8.29 -14.15 6.01
CA ASN A 217 8.23 -15.16 7.07
C ASN A 217 6.96 -16.02 7.08
N CYS A 218 5.92 -15.67 6.31
CA CYS A 218 4.64 -16.37 6.37
C CYS A 218 4.31 -17.06 5.05
N ALA A 219 3.97 -18.34 5.12
CA ALA A 219 3.50 -19.13 3.97
C ALA A 219 2.00 -19.03 3.75
N SER A 220 1.23 -18.78 4.82
CA SER A 220 -0.24 -18.87 4.82
C SER A 220 -0.91 -17.71 5.54
N VAL A 221 -2.22 -17.56 5.31
CA VAL A 221 -3.06 -16.60 6.03
C VAL A 221 -3.02 -16.82 7.55
N GLU A 222 -3.01 -18.07 8.01
CA GLU A 222 -2.99 -18.39 9.43
C GLU A 222 -1.68 -17.96 10.11
N GLU A 223 -0.55 -18.18 9.44
CA GLU A 223 0.75 -17.68 9.91
C GLU A 223 0.78 -16.16 9.92
N ALA A 224 0.28 -15.51 8.87
CA ALA A 224 0.26 -14.06 8.77
C ALA A 224 -0.60 -13.41 9.86
N LYS A 225 -1.78 -13.99 10.14
CA LYS A 225 -2.65 -13.57 11.23
C LYS A 225 -1.96 -13.68 12.58
N ARG A 226 -1.31 -14.82 12.85
CA ARG A 226 -0.56 -15.02 14.10
C ARG A 226 0.58 -14.01 14.24
N ALA A 227 1.34 -13.80 13.17
CA ALA A 227 2.43 -12.84 13.11
C ALA A 227 1.98 -11.42 13.47
N LEU A 228 0.88 -10.94 12.87
CA LEU A 228 0.35 -9.60 13.16
C LEU A 228 -0.17 -9.44 14.59
N LEU A 229 -0.69 -10.51 15.20
CA LEU A 229 -1.20 -10.45 16.58
C LEU A 229 -0.08 -10.55 17.64
N GLN A 230 1.06 -11.13 17.29
CA GLN A 230 2.17 -11.38 18.22
C GLN A 230 3.22 -10.27 18.24
N ASN A 231 3.26 -9.43 17.21
CA ASN A 231 4.29 -8.41 17.08
C ASN A 231 3.84 -7.03 17.58
N LYS A 232 4.82 -6.21 17.95
CA LYS A 232 4.59 -4.79 18.23
C LYS A 232 4.46 -4.03 16.91
N HIS A 233 3.60 -3.01 16.91
CA HIS A 233 3.39 -2.17 15.74
C HIS A 233 3.21 -0.70 16.14
N TYR A 234 3.59 0.21 15.26
CA TYR A 234 3.43 1.66 15.45
C TYR A 234 3.16 2.36 14.11
N PHE A 235 2.67 3.60 14.11
CA PHE A 235 2.43 4.36 12.87
C PHE A 235 3.57 5.34 12.61
N THR A 236 4.13 5.29 11.39
CA THR A 236 5.07 6.31 10.88
C THR A 236 4.38 7.39 10.06
N ASN A 237 3.37 7.03 9.27
CA ASN A 237 2.72 7.96 8.37
C ASN A 237 1.22 8.03 8.65
N ILE A 238 0.51 6.93 8.40
CA ILE A 238 -0.95 6.89 8.43
C ILE A 238 -1.46 5.56 8.97
N PRO A 239 -2.69 5.54 9.51
CA PRO A 239 -3.36 4.29 9.82
C PRO A 239 -3.72 3.55 8.55
N CYS A 240 -3.61 2.23 8.61
CA CYS A 240 -3.76 1.35 7.47
C CYS A 240 -4.57 0.11 7.86
N HIS A 241 -5.25 -0.44 6.86
CA HIS A 241 -5.85 -1.76 6.88
C HIS A 241 -5.13 -2.65 5.87
N TYR A 242 -4.99 -3.94 6.17
CA TYR A 242 -4.34 -4.91 5.27
C TYR A 242 -5.37 -5.89 4.76
N LEU A 243 -5.36 -6.16 3.45
CA LEU A 243 -6.03 -7.31 2.88
C LEU A 243 -4.96 -8.36 2.57
N ILE A 244 -5.08 -9.51 3.21
CA ILE A 244 -4.11 -10.61 3.15
C ILE A 244 -4.85 -11.86 2.68
N ALA A 245 -4.26 -12.58 1.73
CA ALA A 245 -4.85 -13.78 1.18
C ALA A 245 -3.77 -14.81 0.81
N ASP A 246 -4.13 -16.08 0.73
CA ASP A 246 -3.23 -17.13 0.26
C ASP A 246 -3.77 -17.82 -1.01
N ARG A 247 -2.95 -18.71 -1.57
CA ARG A 247 -3.32 -19.50 -2.75
C ARG A 247 -4.43 -20.52 -2.49
N GLU A 248 -4.65 -20.91 -1.24
CA GLU A 248 -5.63 -21.93 -0.86
C GLU A 248 -7.07 -21.39 -0.85
N GLY A 249 -7.22 -20.06 -0.86
CA GLY A 249 -8.54 -19.41 -0.85
C GLY A 249 -8.87 -18.71 0.45
N ASN A 250 -7.98 -18.75 1.43
CA ASN A 250 -8.19 -18.05 2.68
C ASN A 250 -7.82 -16.58 2.49
N SER A 251 -8.52 -15.69 3.19
CA SER A 251 -8.17 -14.28 3.23
C SER A 251 -8.80 -13.59 4.43
N PHE A 252 -8.16 -12.54 4.93
CA PHE A 252 -8.70 -11.70 5.98
C PHE A 252 -8.34 -10.24 5.76
N VAL A 253 -9.15 -9.36 6.34
CA VAL A 253 -8.79 -7.95 6.55
C VAL A 253 -8.29 -7.77 7.97
N PHE A 254 -7.14 -7.14 8.13
CA PHE A 254 -6.57 -6.76 9.41
C PHE A 254 -6.67 -5.26 9.62
N GLU A 255 -7.20 -4.85 10.77
CA GLU A 255 -7.38 -3.45 11.13
C GLU A 255 -6.87 -3.19 12.54
N PHE A 256 -6.21 -2.06 12.74
CA PHE A 256 -5.94 -1.55 14.09
C PHE A 256 -7.01 -0.54 14.46
N SER A 257 -7.37 -0.47 15.75
CA SER A 257 -8.04 0.73 16.26
C SER A 257 -7.14 1.95 16.03
N PRO A 258 -7.72 3.16 15.86
CA PRO A 258 -6.92 4.36 15.62
C PRO A 258 -5.83 4.59 16.69
N ASP A 259 -6.10 4.25 17.95
CA ASP A 259 -5.16 4.35 19.08
C ASP A 259 -4.27 3.10 19.28
N ARG A 260 -4.40 2.09 18.41
CA ARG A 260 -3.73 0.78 18.48
C ARG A 260 -3.96 -0.01 19.78
N SER A 261 -5.00 0.31 20.55
CA SER A 261 -5.40 -0.48 21.72
C SER A 261 -5.96 -1.85 21.37
N ASN A 262 -6.42 -2.04 20.13
CA ASN A 262 -7.06 -3.27 19.69
C ASN A 262 -6.75 -3.59 18.23
N ALA A 263 -6.64 -4.88 17.91
CA ALA A 263 -6.56 -5.40 16.56
C ALA A 263 -7.87 -6.10 16.20
N GLN A 264 -8.33 -5.95 14.96
CA GLN A 264 -9.53 -6.58 14.43
C GLN A 264 -9.18 -7.41 13.20
N VAL A 265 -9.72 -8.64 13.17
CA VAL A 265 -9.54 -9.58 12.07
C VAL A 265 -10.93 -9.87 11.49
N ILE A 266 -11.13 -9.51 10.23
CA ILE A 266 -12.34 -9.83 9.47
C ILE A 266 -12.03 -10.96 8.49
N GLU A 267 -12.38 -12.18 8.89
CA GLU A 267 -12.21 -13.37 8.06
C GLU A 267 -13.17 -13.36 6.86
N ASN A 268 -12.66 -13.75 5.69
CA ASN A 268 -13.49 -13.98 4.51
C ASN A 268 -14.29 -15.27 4.64
N LYS A 269 -15.59 -15.18 4.38
CA LYS A 269 -16.52 -16.32 4.37
C LYS A 269 -17.24 -16.50 3.03
N GLY A 270 -16.83 -15.74 2.02
CA GLY A 270 -17.52 -15.60 0.75
C GLY A 270 -16.62 -15.87 -0.45
N LYS A 271 -17.16 -15.56 -1.62
CA LYS A 271 -16.47 -15.71 -2.91
C LYS A 271 -15.33 -14.71 -3.07
N TYR A 272 -15.42 -13.57 -2.41
CA TYR A 272 -14.47 -12.47 -2.50
C TYR A 272 -14.40 -11.73 -1.16
N GLN A 273 -13.28 -11.04 -0.92
CA GLN A 273 -13.09 -10.12 0.22
C GLN A 273 -12.76 -8.73 -0.32
N LEU A 274 -13.63 -7.76 -0.04
CA LEU A 274 -13.52 -6.39 -0.54
C LEU A 274 -13.02 -5.46 0.57
N LEU A 275 -12.10 -4.55 0.22
CA LEU A 275 -11.57 -3.52 1.11
C LEU A 275 -11.38 -2.20 0.33
N THR A 276 -11.91 -1.10 0.87
CA THR A 276 -11.55 0.26 0.42
C THR A 276 -10.78 0.97 1.53
N ASN A 277 -11.13 2.17 1.97
CA ASN A 277 -10.34 2.96 2.92
C ASN A 277 -11.10 3.29 4.21
N HIS A 278 -12.06 2.46 4.58
CA HIS A 278 -12.80 2.60 5.83
C HIS A 278 -12.72 1.29 6.62
N PRO A 279 -12.75 1.35 7.96
CA PRO A 279 -12.63 0.17 8.80
C PRO A 279 -13.90 -0.70 8.72
N LEU A 280 -13.79 -1.87 8.10
CA LEU A 280 -14.87 -2.85 7.99
C LEU A 280 -15.34 -3.34 9.38
N SER A 281 -14.47 -3.38 10.39
CA SER A 281 -14.84 -3.78 11.76
C SER A 281 -15.90 -2.86 12.37
N GLN A 282 -15.81 -1.56 12.10
CA GLN A 282 -16.77 -0.57 12.61
C GLN A 282 -18.08 -0.58 11.82
N PHE A 283 -17.98 -0.89 10.53
CA PHE A 283 -19.08 -0.71 9.59
C PHE A 283 -19.76 -2.02 9.15
N SER A 284 -19.22 -3.22 9.40
CA SER A 284 -19.67 -4.56 8.91
C SER A 284 -21.14 -4.74 8.48
N GLU A 285 -21.38 -5.55 7.43
CA GLU A 285 -22.67 -5.68 6.69
C GLU A 285 -23.97 -5.60 7.50
N ARG A 286 -24.06 -6.13 8.72
CA ARG A 286 -25.28 -6.02 9.55
C ARG A 286 -25.57 -4.59 10.03
N LYS A 287 -24.52 -3.77 10.24
CA LYS A 287 -24.60 -2.33 10.53
C LYS A 287 -24.58 -1.52 9.22
N ILE A 288 -23.72 -1.86 8.24
CA ILE A 288 -23.70 -1.20 6.93
C ILE A 288 -25.05 -1.32 6.24
N VAL A 289 -25.63 -2.49 6.07
CA VAL A 289 -26.84 -2.66 5.24
C VAL A 289 -28.07 -2.04 5.91
N ARG A 290 -28.23 -2.15 7.24
CA ARG A 290 -29.38 -1.55 7.95
C ARG A 290 -29.26 -0.03 8.14
N PHE A 291 -28.05 0.51 8.29
CA PHE A 291 -27.82 1.95 8.41
C PHE A 291 -27.69 2.62 7.03
N PHE A 292 -27.02 2.01 6.06
CA PHE A 292 -26.73 2.62 4.75
C PHE A 292 -27.80 2.40 3.67
N LEU A 293 -28.65 1.36 3.73
CA LEU A 293 -29.76 1.23 2.77
C LEU A 293 -30.95 2.14 3.10
N LYS A 294 -31.13 2.55 4.36
CA LYS A 294 -32.18 3.50 4.78
C LYS A 294 -31.70 4.94 4.84
N THR A 295 -30.43 5.14 5.13
CA THR A 295 -29.77 6.44 5.20
C THR A 295 -28.50 6.34 4.37
N PHE A 296 -28.61 6.37 3.05
CA PHE A 296 -27.57 7.01 2.25
C PHE A 296 -27.92 8.49 2.41
N PRO A 297 -27.46 9.19 3.46
CA PRO A 297 -27.78 10.59 3.50
C PRO A 297 -27.01 11.19 2.33
N GLU A 298 -27.59 12.20 1.71
CA GLU A 298 -26.86 13.14 0.87
C GLU A 298 -25.61 13.74 1.57
N LYS A 299 -25.33 13.37 2.84
CA LYS A 299 -24.22 13.77 3.73
C LYS A 299 -22.93 12.97 3.58
N PHE A 300 -22.83 11.90 2.77
CA PHE A 300 -21.57 11.16 2.52
C PHE A 300 -21.11 11.17 1.05
N SER A 301 -21.27 12.32 0.36
CA SER A 301 -20.55 12.54 -0.90
C SER A 301 -19.08 12.89 -0.61
N LEU A 302 -18.18 12.64 -1.57
CA LEU A 302 -16.80 13.14 -1.50
C LEU A 302 -16.76 14.63 -1.12
N VAL A 303 -17.66 15.43 -1.70
CA VAL A 303 -17.79 16.87 -1.42
C VAL A 303 -18.10 17.17 0.05
N LYS A 304 -18.90 16.33 0.74
CA LYS A 304 -19.30 16.57 2.14
C LYS A 304 -18.44 15.86 3.17
N THR A 305 -17.74 14.79 2.78
CA THR A 305 -17.01 13.93 3.72
C THR A 305 -15.53 13.82 3.45
N GLY A 306 -15.05 14.36 2.33
CA GLY A 306 -13.66 14.21 1.91
C GLY A 306 -13.27 12.79 1.54
N THR A 307 -14.22 11.83 1.53
CA THR A 307 -13.95 10.41 1.22
C THR A 307 -14.87 9.87 0.13
N SER A 308 -14.30 9.06 -0.76
CA SER A 308 -15.05 8.24 -1.75
C SER A 308 -15.15 6.77 -1.36
N SER A 309 -14.56 6.39 -0.22
CA SER A 309 -14.34 5.01 0.23
C SER A 309 -15.60 4.15 0.25
N PHE A 310 -16.70 4.66 0.81
CA PHE A 310 -17.97 3.94 0.88
C PHE A 310 -18.66 3.80 -0.48
N GLN A 311 -18.58 4.84 -1.32
CA GLN A 311 -19.20 4.84 -2.63
C GLN A 311 -18.48 3.85 -3.56
N ARG A 312 -17.14 3.81 -3.53
CA ARG A 312 -16.34 2.79 -4.23
C ARG A 312 -16.71 1.39 -3.76
N TYR A 313 -16.78 1.16 -2.44
CA TYR A 313 -17.18 -0.14 -1.88
C TYR A 313 -18.54 -0.59 -2.41
N LYS A 314 -19.55 0.29 -2.35
CA LYS A 314 -20.90 -0.01 -2.85
C LYS A 314 -20.91 -0.31 -4.35
N GLN A 315 -20.18 0.46 -5.15
CA GLN A 315 -20.12 0.25 -6.59
C GLN A 315 -19.53 -1.12 -6.92
N LEU A 316 -18.43 -1.49 -6.26
CA LEU A 316 -17.79 -2.80 -6.41
C LEU A 316 -18.74 -3.93 -5.99
N GLU A 317 -19.40 -3.81 -4.84
CA GLU A 317 -20.41 -4.77 -4.37
C GLU A 317 -21.52 -5.00 -5.42
N VAL A 318 -22.02 -3.95 -6.05
CA VAL A 318 -23.05 -4.05 -7.10
C VAL A 318 -22.53 -4.84 -8.30
N PHE A 319 -21.32 -4.55 -8.77
CA PHE A 319 -20.71 -5.30 -9.87
C PHE A 319 -20.49 -6.78 -9.53
N LEU A 320 -19.99 -7.06 -8.32
CA LEU A 320 -19.66 -8.40 -7.87
C LEU A 320 -20.92 -9.26 -7.70
N LYS A 321 -21.98 -8.71 -7.09
CA LYS A 321 -23.29 -9.37 -6.89
C LYS A 321 -24.08 -9.50 -8.20
N GLY A 322 -23.87 -8.61 -9.15
CA GLY A 322 -24.51 -8.67 -10.47
C GLY A 322 -24.00 -9.81 -11.37
N ASN A 323 -22.87 -10.45 -11.01
CA ASN A 323 -22.30 -11.55 -11.78
C ASN A 323 -22.46 -12.90 -11.06
N ASN A 324 -23.27 -13.79 -11.64
CA ASN A 324 -23.50 -15.14 -11.10
C ASN A 324 -22.52 -16.20 -11.65
N LYS A 325 -21.65 -15.84 -12.60
CA LYS A 325 -20.65 -16.74 -13.19
C LYS A 325 -19.32 -16.69 -12.43
N LYS A 326 -18.44 -17.64 -12.68
CA LYS A 326 -17.04 -17.53 -12.24
C LYS A 326 -16.37 -16.29 -12.84
N TYR A 327 -15.54 -15.61 -12.06
CA TYR A 327 -14.87 -14.38 -12.44
C TYR A 327 -13.68 -14.66 -13.36
N THR A 328 -13.67 -14.06 -14.54
CA THR A 328 -12.51 -14.05 -15.46
C THR A 328 -11.55 -12.92 -15.11
N LYS A 329 -10.26 -13.00 -15.48
CA LYS A 329 -9.31 -11.89 -15.32
C LYS A 329 -9.81 -10.58 -15.97
N GLU A 330 -10.47 -10.66 -17.13
CA GLU A 330 -11.06 -9.48 -17.79
C GLU A 330 -12.22 -8.86 -16.99
N PHE A 331 -13.05 -9.69 -16.36
CA PHE A 331 -14.08 -9.21 -15.43
C PHE A 331 -13.43 -8.49 -14.24
N ILE A 332 -12.40 -9.08 -13.63
CA ILE A 332 -11.69 -8.49 -12.48
C ILE A 332 -11.09 -7.13 -12.86
N LYS A 333 -10.39 -7.06 -14.01
CA LYS A 333 -9.85 -5.81 -14.58
C LYS A 333 -10.94 -4.76 -14.80
N LYS A 334 -12.09 -5.17 -15.34
CA LYS A 334 -13.23 -4.29 -15.55
C LYS A 334 -13.80 -3.80 -14.22
N THR A 335 -14.01 -4.67 -13.24
CA THR A 335 -14.57 -4.33 -11.93
C THR A 335 -13.77 -3.22 -11.24
N ASN A 336 -12.44 -3.32 -11.19
CA ASN A 336 -11.61 -2.26 -10.63
C ASN A 336 -11.60 -0.98 -11.49
N SER A 337 -11.79 -1.08 -12.82
CA SER A 337 -11.87 0.10 -13.69
C SER A 337 -13.10 0.99 -13.43
N GLU A 338 -14.12 0.46 -12.76
CA GLU A 338 -15.37 1.18 -12.44
C GLU A 338 -15.25 2.08 -11.20
N VAL A 339 -14.10 2.03 -10.52
CA VAL A 339 -13.79 2.81 -9.33
C VAL A 339 -12.42 3.49 -9.43
N THR A 340 -11.94 3.74 -10.64
CA THR A 340 -10.79 4.64 -10.85
C THR A 340 -11.12 6.06 -10.40
N THR A 341 -10.11 6.88 -10.17
CA THR A 341 -10.37 8.26 -9.74
C THR A 341 -11.12 9.08 -10.79
N SER A 342 -10.91 8.82 -12.09
CA SER A 342 -11.74 9.38 -13.17
C SER A 342 -13.23 9.02 -13.01
N LYS A 343 -13.54 7.77 -12.65
CA LYS A 343 -14.93 7.35 -12.37
C LYS A 343 -15.49 7.97 -11.11
N VAL A 344 -14.67 8.11 -10.07
CA VAL A 344 -15.07 8.82 -8.84
C VAL A 344 -15.42 10.28 -9.14
N ALA A 345 -14.68 10.94 -10.04
CA ALA A 345 -14.94 12.33 -10.42
C ALA A 345 -16.31 12.51 -11.10
N GLU A 346 -16.79 11.51 -11.86
CA GLU A 346 -18.13 11.51 -12.46
C GLU A 346 -19.24 11.58 -11.39
N TRP A 347 -18.97 11.10 -10.17
CA TRP A 347 -19.93 11.10 -9.06
C TRP A 347 -20.02 12.44 -8.33
N ILE A 348 -19.07 13.34 -8.57
CA ILE A 348 -19.07 14.68 -7.99
C ILE A 348 -20.10 15.54 -8.75
N PRO A 349 -20.98 16.30 -8.06
CA PRO A 349 -21.89 17.22 -8.72
C PRO A 349 -21.16 18.22 -9.61
N ASP A 350 -21.70 18.50 -10.81
CA ASP A 350 -21.07 19.35 -11.83
C ASP A 350 -20.55 20.69 -11.28
N ILE A 351 -21.32 21.30 -10.37
CA ILE A 351 -21.01 22.61 -9.76
C ILE A 351 -19.72 22.60 -8.92
N TYR A 352 -19.31 21.45 -8.39
CA TYR A 352 -18.10 21.31 -7.57
C TYR A 352 -16.97 20.59 -8.29
N ARG A 353 -17.28 19.83 -9.35
CA ARG A 353 -16.33 18.88 -9.96
C ARG A 353 -15.04 19.56 -10.40
N LYS A 354 -15.14 20.65 -11.16
CA LYS A 354 -13.96 21.35 -11.68
C LYS A 354 -13.07 21.89 -10.56
N GLU A 355 -13.66 22.38 -9.48
CA GLU A 355 -12.89 22.88 -8.33
C GLU A 355 -12.16 21.73 -7.64
N VAL A 356 -12.89 20.68 -7.26
CA VAL A 356 -12.34 19.52 -6.54
C VAL A 356 -11.25 18.81 -7.35
N VAL A 357 -11.51 18.50 -8.62
CA VAL A 357 -10.57 17.72 -9.46
C VAL A 357 -9.24 18.44 -9.72
N ASN A 358 -9.26 19.77 -9.71
CA ASN A 358 -8.07 20.59 -9.94
C ASN A 358 -7.29 20.91 -8.66
N GLN A 359 -7.75 20.46 -7.49
CA GLN A 359 -6.98 20.62 -6.26
C GLN A 359 -5.71 19.76 -6.32
N PRO A 360 -4.54 20.25 -5.85
CA PRO A 360 -3.30 19.47 -5.78
C PRO A 360 -3.45 18.15 -5.01
N GLY A 361 -4.37 18.12 -4.03
CA GLY A 361 -4.67 16.95 -3.21
C GLY A 361 -5.59 15.91 -3.86
N PHE A 362 -6.21 16.20 -5.00
CA PHE A 362 -7.11 15.24 -5.63
C PHE A 362 -6.31 14.09 -6.26
N SER A 363 -6.49 12.88 -5.72
CA SER A 363 -5.76 11.68 -6.13
C SER A 363 -5.97 11.29 -7.59
N ARG A 364 -5.13 10.37 -8.10
CA ARG A 364 -5.36 9.62 -9.34
C ARG A 364 -5.11 8.15 -9.10
N THR A 365 -5.75 7.28 -9.89
CA THR A 365 -5.39 5.88 -9.91
C THR A 365 -4.04 5.75 -10.61
N LEU A 366 -2.97 5.52 -9.86
CA LEU A 366 -1.61 5.49 -10.36
C LEU A 366 -1.25 4.14 -10.97
N TRP A 367 -1.75 3.06 -10.40
CA TRP A 367 -1.65 1.73 -11.00
C TRP A 367 -2.81 0.84 -10.60
N HIS A 368 -2.98 -0.20 -11.40
CA HIS A 368 -3.87 -1.32 -11.10
C HIS A 368 -3.06 -2.61 -11.17
N SER A 369 -2.99 -3.36 -10.07
CA SER A 369 -2.25 -4.61 -9.94
C SER A 369 -3.19 -5.81 -9.72
N LEU A 370 -2.83 -6.94 -10.32
CA LEU A 370 -3.44 -8.25 -10.06
C LEU A 370 -2.34 -9.23 -9.69
N TYR A 371 -2.42 -9.80 -8.50
CA TYR A 371 -1.57 -10.92 -8.07
C TYR A 371 -2.33 -12.23 -8.24
N ASP A 372 -1.66 -13.22 -8.82
CA ASP A 372 -2.20 -14.56 -9.02
C ASP A 372 -1.49 -15.54 -8.07
N GLY A 373 -2.24 -16.10 -7.11
CA GLY A 373 -1.68 -16.92 -6.03
C GLY A 373 -1.01 -18.22 -6.50
N ASN A 374 -1.55 -18.85 -7.56
CA ASN A 374 -1.00 -20.09 -8.10
C ASN A 374 0.16 -19.83 -9.06
N GLU A 375 0.03 -18.84 -9.95
CA GLU A 375 1.10 -18.48 -10.86
C GLU A 375 2.25 -17.73 -10.17
N ARG A 376 2.04 -17.22 -8.93
CA ARG A 376 2.98 -16.35 -8.21
C ARG A 376 3.42 -15.17 -9.05
N SER A 377 2.45 -14.56 -9.71
CA SER A 377 2.67 -13.54 -10.73
C SER A 377 1.95 -12.23 -10.41
N LEU A 378 2.40 -11.16 -11.06
CA LEU A 378 1.85 -9.81 -11.03
C LEU A 378 1.52 -9.38 -12.46
N GLU A 379 0.27 -9.03 -12.73
CA GLU A 379 -0.13 -8.21 -13.87
C GLU A 379 -0.37 -6.78 -13.40
N VAL A 380 0.32 -5.79 -13.97
CA VAL A 380 0.18 -4.38 -13.55
C VAL A 380 0.17 -3.42 -14.72
N LYS A 381 -0.69 -2.40 -14.66
CA LYS A 381 -0.68 -1.25 -15.58
C LYS A 381 -0.46 0.05 -14.80
N PHE A 382 0.19 1.02 -15.43
CA PHE A 382 0.56 2.29 -14.81
C PHE A 382 -0.09 3.48 -15.50
N TYR A 383 -0.41 4.51 -14.71
CA TYR A 383 -0.89 5.79 -15.20
C TYR A 383 0.17 6.46 -16.08
N LEU A 384 -0.24 6.91 -17.26
CA LEU A 384 0.61 7.62 -18.21
C LEU A 384 0.29 9.11 -18.25
N LYS A 385 -0.98 9.44 -18.48
CA LYS A 385 -1.49 10.80 -18.64
C LYS A 385 -3.00 10.86 -18.46
N GLU A 386 -3.54 12.06 -18.40
CA GLU A 386 -4.97 12.31 -18.40
C GLU A 386 -5.34 13.36 -19.43
N ASN A 387 -6.56 13.28 -19.95
CA ASN A 387 -7.14 14.33 -20.77
C ASN A 387 -8.26 15.00 -19.98
N GLN A 388 -8.04 16.26 -19.56
CA GLN A 388 -9.04 17.06 -18.87
C GLN A 388 -10.15 17.51 -19.82
N LYS A 389 -11.40 17.46 -19.35
CA LYS A 389 -12.60 17.92 -20.08
C LYS A 389 -13.08 19.24 -19.47
N GLU A 390 -13.80 20.03 -20.26
CA GLU A 390 -14.28 21.37 -19.82
C GLU A 390 -15.18 21.31 -18.58
N ASN A 391 -15.94 20.23 -18.42
CA ASN A 391 -16.86 20.00 -17.29
C ASN A 391 -16.18 19.46 -16.01
N GLY A 392 -14.85 19.47 -15.95
CA GLY A 392 -14.05 18.97 -14.82
C GLY A 392 -13.92 17.45 -14.75
N ASN A 393 -14.50 16.70 -15.70
CA ASN A 393 -14.17 15.28 -15.85
C ASN A 393 -12.80 15.12 -16.50
N PHE A 394 -12.21 13.93 -16.38
CA PHE A 394 -10.98 13.59 -17.08
C PHE A 394 -10.97 12.11 -17.42
N ASP A 395 -10.27 11.76 -18.50
CA ASP A 395 -10.02 10.37 -18.88
C ASP A 395 -8.56 10.01 -18.59
N GLU A 396 -8.35 8.99 -17.78
CA GLU A 396 -7.01 8.45 -17.48
C GLU A 396 -6.56 7.50 -18.60
N THR A 397 -5.34 7.70 -19.08
CA THR A 397 -4.65 6.79 -19.99
C THR A 397 -3.64 5.98 -19.20
N PHE A 398 -3.70 4.66 -19.34
CA PHE A 398 -2.78 3.72 -18.71
C PHE A 398 -1.90 3.03 -19.75
N SER A 399 -0.79 2.44 -19.32
CA SER A 399 -0.02 1.49 -20.11
C SER A 399 -0.84 0.23 -20.41
N GLU A 400 -0.30 -0.62 -21.28
CA GLU A 400 -0.67 -2.03 -21.28
C GLU A 400 -0.32 -2.70 -19.94
N TYR A 401 -0.87 -3.89 -19.70
CA TYR A 401 -0.49 -4.69 -18.54
C TYR A 401 0.87 -5.34 -18.78
N TYR A 402 1.81 -5.05 -17.90
CA TYR A 402 3.07 -5.79 -17.79
C TYR A 402 2.86 -7.01 -16.89
N LYS A 403 3.51 -8.13 -17.23
CA LYS A 403 3.46 -9.36 -16.43
C LYS A 403 4.83 -9.69 -15.85
N PHE A 404 4.86 -10.06 -14.58
CA PHE A 404 6.04 -10.52 -13.85
C PHE A 404 5.70 -11.80 -13.09
N GLU A 405 6.65 -12.71 -12.92
CA GLU A 405 6.45 -14.01 -12.26
C GLU A 405 7.65 -14.34 -11.37
N LEU A 406 7.42 -14.94 -10.20
CA LEU A 406 8.47 -15.42 -9.29
C LEU A 406 9.06 -16.77 -9.68
#